data_AF-A0A838YL96-F1
#
_entry.id   AF-A0A838YL96-F1
#
_cell.length_a   1.000
_cell.length_b   1.000
_cell.length_c   1.000
_cell.angle_alpha   90.00
_cell.angle_beta   90.00
_cell.angle_gamma   90.00
#
_symmetry.space_group_name_H-M   'P 1'
#
loop_
_entity.id
_entity.type
_entity.pdbx_description
1 polymer ?
#
loop_
_entity_poly.entity_id
_entity_poly.type
_entity_poly.pdbx_seq_one_letter_code
_entity_poly.pdbx_strand_id
1 'polypeptide(L)'
;MKIFLFIPILLLLIVTPAFGALSDATGLVNRLDVETSGYTFEINTVANFDIQGFDFDKDKKRLTLYINSGLENNLGEIIIPQNLLGGNFTFYLNDQEFFPEIKSNDKISFVTLNFTGSGNNKLELFGTTYLDGLTERDEIELKEPDFVREALQKGETFDDSFGWWALAGSLVVITVYVVMKIKKKK
;
A
#
# COMPACT_ATOMS: atom_id res chain seq x y z
N MET A 1 -32.60 24.05 -45.62
CA MET A 1 -31.43 24.31 -44.75
C MET A 1 -31.47 23.28 -43.62
N LYS A 2 -30.69 22.19 -43.74
CA LYS A 2 -29.48 21.93 -42.93
C LYS A 2 -29.71 22.09 -41.42
N ILE A 3 -30.51 21.21 -40.81
CA ILE A 3 -30.58 21.04 -39.34
C ILE A 3 -29.35 20.26 -38.80
N PHE A 4 -28.57 19.65 -39.70
CA PHE A 4 -27.40 18.80 -39.37
C PHE A 4 -26.22 19.51 -38.68
N LEU A 5 -26.30 20.84 -38.49
CA LEU A 5 -25.26 21.61 -37.79
C LEU A 5 -25.52 21.79 -36.28
N PHE A 6 -26.71 21.46 -35.78
CA PHE A 6 -27.03 21.65 -34.34
C PHE A 6 -26.71 20.43 -33.46
N ILE A 7 -26.63 19.23 -34.05
CA ILE A 7 -26.31 17.99 -33.33
C ILE A 7 -24.90 18.01 -32.70
N PRO A 8 -23.82 18.47 -33.37
CA PRO A 8 -22.49 18.48 -32.74
C PRO A 8 -22.35 19.50 -31.61
N ILE A 9 -23.12 20.60 -31.64
CA ILE A 9 -23.12 21.63 -30.59
C ILE A 9 -23.81 21.12 -29.32
N LEU A 10 -24.86 20.31 -29.45
CA LEU A 10 -25.56 19.72 -28.31
C LEU A 10 -24.69 18.66 -27.60
N LEU A 11 -23.80 17.97 -28.32
CA LEU A 11 -22.88 16.99 -27.74
C LEU A 11 -21.81 17.61 -26.83
N LEU A 12 -21.45 18.88 -27.03
CA LEU A 12 -20.47 19.58 -26.19
C LEU A 12 -21.02 19.96 -24.80
N LEU A 13 -22.34 19.96 -24.60
CA LEU A 13 -22.98 20.35 -23.34
C LEU A 13 -23.12 19.21 -22.33
N ILE A 14 -22.78 17.97 -22.69
CA ILE A 14 -22.97 16.78 -21.84
C ILE A 14 -21.74 16.45 -20.99
N VAL A 15 -20.62 17.13 -21.20
CA VAL A 15 -19.43 17.03 -20.34
C VAL A 15 -19.47 18.12 -19.29
N THR A 16 -20.44 18.04 -18.38
CA THR A 16 -20.25 18.67 -17.07
C THR A 16 -19.16 17.90 -16.35
N PRO A 17 -18.02 18.51 -15.99
CA PRO A 17 -17.09 17.81 -15.13
C PRO A 17 -17.79 17.57 -13.79
N ALA A 18 -17.95 16.31 -13.42
CA ALA A 18 -18.41 15.92 -12.10
C ALA A 18 -17.27 16.16 -11.10
N PHE A 19 -16.92 17.42 -10.87
CA PHE A 19 -16.14 17.80 -9.71
C PHE A 19 -17.11 17.75 -8.53
N GLY A 20 -17.14 16.61 -7.83
CA GLY A 20 -17.78 16.56 -6.52
C GLY A 20 -17.11 17.58 -5.63
N ALA A 21 -17.82 18.65 -5.27
CA ALA A 21 -17.35 19.58 -4.27
C ALA A 21 -17.28 18.82 -2.94
N LEU A 22 -16.07 18.49 -2.51
CA LEU A 22 -15.83 17.95 -1.17
C LEU A 22 -16.26 19.03 -0.18
N SER A 23 -17.15 18.69 0.75
CA SER A 23 -17.51 19.59 1.85
C SER A 23 -16.28 19.79 2.74
N ASP A 24 -16.10 21.00 3.27
CA ASP A 24 -14.98 21.41 4.15
C ASP A 24 -14.69 20.45 5.32
N ALA A 25 -15.66 19.63 5.69
CA ALA A 25 -15.59 18.67 6.80
C ALA A 25 -15.75 17.19 6.36
N THR A 26 -15.60 16.87 5.08
CA THR A 26 -15.68 15.48 4.61
C THR A 26 -14.40 14.74 5.00
N GLY A 27 -14.50 13.70 5.82
CA GLY A 27 -13.38 12.81 6.12
C GLY A 27 -13.17 11.78 5.01
N LEU A 28 -12.14 11.96 4.20
CA LEU A 28 -11.62 10.96 3.27
C LEU A 28 -10.82 9.92 4.05
N VAL A 29 -11.24 8.66 3.97
CA VAL A 29 -10.57 7.54 4.64
C VAL A 29 -9.58 6.90 3.66
N ASN A 30 -8.32 6.77 4.07
CA ASN A 30 -7.32 6.03 3.30
C ASN A 30 -6.67 4.94 4.13
N ARG A 31 -6.24 3.89 3.44
CA ARG A 31 -5.46 2.79 3.99
C ARG A 31 -4.13 2.71 3.23
N LEU A 32 -3.03 2.86 3.96
CA LEU A 32 -1.68 2.85 3.42
C LEU A 32 -1.00 1.55 3.86
N ASP A 33 -0.85 0.62 2.93
CA ASP A 33 -0.26 -0.69 3.19
C ASP A 33 1.27 -0.59 3.00
N VAL A 34 2.03 -0.54 4.11
CA VAL A 34 3.49 -0.48 4.09
C VAL A 34 4.06 -1.90 4.10
N GLU A 35 4.67 -2.29 2.99
CA GLU A 35 5.38 -3.57 2.85
C GLU A 35 6.86 -3.37 3.15
N THR A 36 7.36 -3.99 4.22
CA THR A 36 8.76 -3.85 4.64
C THR A 36 9.20 -5.01 5.52
N SER A 37 10.47 -5.43 5.37
CA SER A 37 11.11 -6.52 6.14
C SER A 37 10.28 -7.82 6.23
N GLY A 38 9.53 -8.15 5.17
CA GLY A 38 8.70 -9.35 5.07
C GLY A 38 7.35 -9.28 5.82
N TYR A 39 6.90 -8.07 6.17
CA TYR A 39 5.60 -7.80 6.76
C TYR A 39 4.83 -6.75 5.96
N THR A 40 3.51 -6.76 6.11
CA THR A 40 2.63 -5.69 5.64
C THR A 40 2.00 -5.04 6.87
N PHE A 41 2.14 -3.73 6.99
CA PHE A 41 1.56 -2.92 8.07
C PHE A 41 0.52 -1.96 7.51
N GLU A 42 -0.58 -1.81 8.22
CA GLU A 42 -1.69 -0.95 7.81
C GLU A 42 -1.62 0.37 8.58
N ILE A 43 -1.44 1.48 7.87
CA ILE A 43 -1.64 2.82 8.41
C ILE A 43 -2.99 3.33 7.92
N ASN A 44 -3.84 3.75 8.85
CA ASN A 44 -5.15 4.31 8.53
C ASN A 44 -5.14 5.81 8.68
N THR A 45 -5.76 6.52 7.74
CA THR A 45 -5.92 7.97 7.81
C THR A 45 -7.36 8.39 7.56
N VAL A 46 -7.76 9.50 8.19
CA VAL A 46 -9.01 10.20 7.91
C VAL A 46 -8.70 11.68 7.79
N ALA A 47 -9.01 12.31 6.65
CA ALA A 47 -8.62 13.70 6.42
C ALA A 47 -9.58 14.46 5.50
N ASN A 48 -9.63 15.79 5.60
CA ASN A 48 -10.35 16.64 4.65
C ASN A 48 -9.54 17.03 3.40
N PHE A 49 -8.39 16.38 3.20
CA PHE A 49 -7.49 16.53 2.06
C PHE A 49 -7.23 15.15 1.42
N ASP A 50 -6.80 15.17 0.17
CA ASP A 50 -6.51 13.95 -0.57
C ASP A 50 -5.07 13.50 -0.36
N ILE A 51 -4.84 12.20 -0.14
CA ILE A 51 -3.50 11.60 -0.06
C ILE A 51 -3.22 10.95 -1.41
N GLN A 52 -2.44 11.64 -2.25
CA GLN A 52 -2.10 11.19 -3.60
C GLN A 52 -1.18 9.95 -3.60
N GLY A 53 -0.42 9.75 -2.52
CA GLY A 53 0.49 8.64 -2.37
C GLY A 53 1.34 8.75 -1.11
N PHE A 54 2.17 7.73 -0.87
CA PHE A 54 3.09 7.68 0.25
C PHE A 54 4.38 6.93 -0.11
N ASP A 55 5.42 7.15 0.69
CA ASP A 55 6.70 6.43 0.65
C ASP A 55 7.13 6.06 2.06
N PHE A 56 7.82 4.92 2.21
CA PHE A 56 8.36 4.47 3.49
C PHE A 56 9.84 4.11 3.36
N ASP A 57 10.69 4.82 4.10
CA ASP A 57 12.14 4.62 4.14
C ASP A 57 12.51 3.99 5.50
N LYS A 58 12.82 2.69 5.48
CA LYS A 58 13.14 1.92 6.70
C LYS A 58 14.44 2.37 7.36
N ASP A 59 15.43 2.80 6.58
CA ASP A 59 16.76 3.17 7.08
C ASP A 59 16.69 4.53 7.80
N LYS A 60 15.87 5.45 7.26
CA LYS A 60 15.58 6.74 7.89
C LYS A 60 14.43 6.67 8.90
N LYS A 61 13.70 5.55 8.97
CA LYS A 61 12.49 5.38 9.78
C LYS A 61 11.48 6.48 9.48
N ARG A 62 11.20 6.69 8.19
CA ARG A 62 10.43 7.83 7.71
C ARG A 62 9.22 7.36 6.89
N LEU A 63 8.05 7.89 7.23
CA LEU A 63 6.86 7.85 6.39
C LEU A 63 6.68 9.23 5.73
N THR A 64 6.52 9.26 4.42
CA THR A 64 6.24 10.46 3.65
C THR A 64 4.84 10.36 3.05
N LEU A 65 4.01 11.37 3.24
CA LEU A 65 2.68 11.50 2.62
C LEU A 65 2.69 12.65 1.62
N TYR A 66 2.19 12.38 0.41
CA TYR A 66 1.96 13.39 -0.62
C TYR A 66 0.49 13.79 -0.60
N ILE A 67 0.22 15.03 -0.19
CA ILE A 67 -1.10 15.56 0.09
C ILE A 67 -1.49 16.56 -1.00
N ASN A 68 -2.75 16.53 -1.42
CA ASN A 68 -3.37 17.59 -2.20
C ASN A 68 -4.55 18.18 -1.43
N SER A 69 -4.39 19.43 -1.00
CA SER A 69 -5.33 20.18 -0.18
C SER A 69 -6.22 21.05 -1.06
N GLY A 70 -7.50 20.73 -1.15
CA GLY A 70 -8.51 21.56 -1.81
C GLY A 70 -8.91 22.80 -1.01
N LEU A 71 -8.53 22.87 0.26
CA LEU A 71 -8.92 23.89 1.23
C LEU A 71 -7.68 24.49 1.89
N GLU A 72 -7.84 25.68 2.47
CA GLU A 72 -6.76 26.31 3.21
C GLU A 72 -6.58 25.67 4.59
N ASN A 73 -7.65 25.27 5.27
CA ASN A 73 -7.60 24.64 6.59
C ASN A 73 -7.69 23.12 6.47
N ASN A 74 -6.62 22.44 6.87
CA ASN A 74 -6.48 21.01 6.71
C ASN A 74 -6.53 20.30 8.06
N LEU A 75 -7.39 19.30 8.16
CA LEU A 75 -7.55 18.45 9.32
C LEU A 75 -7.36 17.00 8.89
N GLY A 76 -6.58 16.26 9.68
CA GLY A 76 -6.35 14.86 9.41
C GLY A 76 -6.00 14.08 10.66
N GLU A 77 -6.24 12.78 10.61
CA GLU A 77 -5.90 11.81 11.64
C GLU A 77 -5.06 10.71 11.00
N ILE A 78 -4.00 10.27 11.67
CA ILE A 78 -3.16 9.14 11.24
C ILE A 78 -3.03 8.15 12.39
N ILE A 79 -3.32 6.88 12.13
CA ILE A 79 -3.12 5.76 13.05
C ILE A 79 -1.93 4.95 12.56
N ILE A 80 -0.84 4.96 13.32
CA ILE A 80 0.43 4.31 12.98
C ILE A 80 0.67 3.13 13.92
N PRO A 81 0.88 1.90 13.42
CA PRO A 81 1.28 0.77 14.27
C PRO A 81 2.66 1.00 14.92
N GLN A 82 2.76 0.84 16.25
CA GLN A 82 4.03 1.02 16.99
C GLN A 82 5.11 0.02 16.57
N ASN A 83 4.68 -1.17 16.15
CA ASN A 83 5.57 -2.22 15.65
C ASN A 83 6.04 -1.97 14.20
N LEU A 84 5.51 -0.97 13.49
CA LEU A 84 6.06 -0.46 12.24
C LEU A 84 7.00 0.70 12.53
N LEU A 85 6.47 1.78 13.10
CA LEU A 85 7.15 3.04 13.30
C LEU A 85 6.68 3.66 14.61
N GLY A 86 7.61 3.95 15.53
CA GLY A 86 7.25 4.27 16.91
C GLY A 86 8.26 5.13 17.68
N GLY A 87 8.06 5.13 19.00
CA GLY A 87 8.79 5.96 19.95
C GLY A 87 8.43 7.44 19.82
N ASN A 88 9.43 8.32 19.90
CA ASN A 88 9.22 9.75 19.65
C ASN A 88 9.12 10.02 18.15
N PHE A 89 8.32 11.03 17.79
CA PHE A 89 8.15 11.46 16.42
C PHE A 89 8.64 12.88 16.19
N THR A 90 9.18 13.11 14.99
CA THR A 90 9.46 14.45 14.45
C THR A 90 8.73 14.59 13.13
N PHE A 91 8.06 15.72 12.90
CA PHE A 91 7.29 15.96 11.68
C PHE A 91 7.83 17.18 10.93
N TYR A 92 7.76 17.12 9.61
CA TYR A 92 8.01 18.23 8.72
C TYR A 92 6.85 18.36 7.73
N LEU A 93 6.30 19.56 7.60
CA LEU A 93 5.36 19.92 6.56
C LEU A 93 6.06 20.90 5.62
N ASN A 94 6.19 20.52 4.34
CA ASN A 94 6.88 21.32 3.33
C ASN A 94 8.28 21.77 3.77
N ASP A 95 9.07 20.81 4.27
CA ASP A 95 10.43 21.01 4.78
C ASP A 95 10.55 21.90 6.04
N GLN A 96 9.43 22.36 6.59
CA GLN A 96 9.38 23.10 7.86
C GLN A 96 8.92 22.17 8.99
N GLU A 97 9.58 22.26 10.15
CA GLU A 97 9.17 21.48 11.32
C GLU A 97 7.72 21.78 11.72
N PHE A 98 6.98 20.72 12.01
CA PHE A 98 5.55 20.73 12.31
C PHE A 98 5.28 19.95 13.59
N PHE A 99 4.33 20.42 14.41
CA PHE A 99 4.10 19.88 15.76
C PHE A 99 2.64 19.46 15.93
N PRO A 100 2.24 18.28 15.43
CA PRO A 100 0.89 17.76 15.61
C PRO A 100 0.64 17.30 17.07
N GLU A 101 -0.64 17.12 17.42
CA GLU A 101 -1.00 16.43 18.66
C GLU A 101 -0.82 14.92 18.49
N ILE A 102 -0.19 14.26 19.45
CA ILE A 102 0.11 12.82 19.38
C ILE A 102 -0.36 12.15 20.67
N LYS A 103 -1.10 11.06 20.53
CA LYS A 103 -1.49 10.16 21.63
C LYS A 103 -1.06 8.75 21.29
N SER A 104 -0.22 8.16 22.12
CA SER A 104 0.34 6.83 21.88
C SER A 104 0.00 5.87 23.00
N ASN A 105 -0.14 4.60 22.64
CA ASN A 105 -0.18 3.46 23.56
C ASN A 105 0.73 2.35 23.01
N ASP A 106 0.73 1.17 23.65
CA ASP A 106 1.60 0.06 23.28
C ASP A 106 1.38 -0.50 21.86
N LYS A 107 0.26 -0.18 21.20
CA LYS A 107 -0.12 -0.74 19.90
C LYS A 107 -0.03 0.29 18.77
N ILE A 108 -0.46 1.52 19.02
CA ILE A 108 -0.57 2.55 17.99
C ILE A 108 -0.09 3.91 18.48
N SER A 109 0.28 4.76 17.54
CA SER A 109 0.28 6.21 17.68
C SER A 109 -0.88 6.81 16.90
N PHE A 110 -1.66 7.64 17.56
CA PHE A 110 -2.73 8.43 16.98
C PHE A 110 -2.25 9.87 16.84
N VAL A 111 -2.15 10.37 15.62
CA VAL A 111 -1.64 11.70 15.28
C VAL A 111 -2.77 12.55 14.74
N THR A 112 -2.98 13.74 15.32
CA THR A 112 -3.94 14.73 14.83
C THR A 112 -3.18 15.85 14.11
N LEU A 113 -3.46 16.00 12.83
CA LEU A 113 -2.93 17.03 11.95
C LEU A 113 -3.88 18.23 11.91
N ASN A 114 -3.33 19.43 12.05
CA ASN A 114 -4.01 20.69 11.82
C ASN A 114 -3.01 21.68 11.21
N PHE A 115 -3.17 22.02 9.94
CA PHE A 115 -2.26 22.91 9.23
C PHE A 115 -2.97 23.78 8.19
N THR A 116 -2.36 24.90 7.85
CA THR A 116 -2.82 25.80 6.80
C THR A 116 -2.01 25.60 5.52
N GLY A 117 -2.69 25.59 4.37
CA GLY A 117 -2.06 25.60 3.05
C GLY A 117 -2.87 24.80 2.03
N SER A 118 -3.02 25.37 0.83
CA SER A 118 -3.73 24.75 -0.29
C SER A 118 -2.78 24.18 -1.35
N GLY A 119 -3.30 23.27 -2.19
CA GLY A 119 -2.54 22.59 -3.23
C GLY A 119 -1.66 21.46 -2.70
N ASN A 120 -0.50 21.26 -3.33
CA ASN A 120 0.38 20.14 -3.00
C ASN A 120 1.16 20.41 -1.71
N ASN A 121 1.05 19.50 -0.76
CA ASN A 121 1.78 19.50 0.49
C ASN A 121 2.55 18.18 0.65
N LYS A 122 3.71 18.24 1.30
CA LYS A 122 4.51 17.05 1.67
C LYS A 122 4.62 16.99 3.18
N LEU A 123 4.08 15.92 3.77
CA LEU A 123 4.26 15.61 5.19
C LEU A 123 5.30 14.51 5.33
N GLU A 124 6.37 14.76 6.08
CA GLU A 124 7.35 13.76 6.48
C GLU A 124 7.25 13.56 7.98
N LEU A 125 7.21 12.30 8.42
CA LEU A 125 7.26 11.94 9.82
C LEU A 125 8.32 10.89 10.07
N PHE A 126 9.11 11.11 11.13
CA PHE A 126 10.24 10.29 11.50
C PHE A 126 9.95 9.65 12.84
N GLY A 127 10.04 8.33 12.92
CA GLY A 127 10.01 7.60 14.20
C GLY A 127 11.42 7.37 14.74
N THR A 128 11.54 7.25 16.05
CA THR A 128 12.82 6.83 16.67
C THR A 128 13.04 5.32 16.59
N THR A 129 11.96 4.52 16.54
CA THR A 129 12.00 3.07 16.41
C THR A 129 11.36 2.61 15.09
N TYR A 130 11.85 1.49 14.59
CA TYR A 130 11.34 0.79 13.41
C TYR A 130 11.32 -0.71 13.71
N LEU A 131 10.25 -1.39 13.30
CA LEU A 131 10.08 -2.84 13.47
C LEU A 131 10.17 -3.29 14.94
N ASP A 132 9.71 -2.47 15.88
CA ASP A 132 9.85 -2.76 17.31
C ASP A 132 9.04 -4.01 17.71
N GLY A 133 9.66 -4.87 18.52
CA GLY A 133 9.10 -6.17 18.89
C GLY A 133 9.02 -7.21 17.76
N LEU A 134 9.59 -6.93 16.59
CA LEU A 134 9.63 -7.83 15.45
C LEU A 134 11.07 -8.01 14.93
N THR A 135 11.33 -9.12 14.24
CA THR A 135 12.60 -9.36 13.55
C THR A 135 12.33 -9.40 12.06
N GLU A 136 13.25 -8.87 11.26
CA GLU A 136 13.17 -8.95 9.80
C GLU A 136 12.99 -10.41 9.39
N ARG A 137 12.02 -10.65 8.51
CA ARG A 137 11.89 -11.95 7.86
C ARG A 137 12.71 -11.87 6.59
N ASP A 138 13.64 -12.79 6.43
CA ASP A 138 14.19 -13.06 5.12
C ASP A 138 13.00 -13.30 4.20
N GLU A 139 12.91 -12.55 3.10
CA GLU A 139 12.03 -12.93 2.01
C GLU A 139 12.31 -14.40 1.74
N ILE A 140 11.28 -15.24 1.78
CA ILE A 140 11.43 -16.62 1.36
C ILE A 140 11.74 -16.52 -0.13
N GLU A 141 13.03 -16.39 -0.45
CA GLU A 141 13.57 -16.70 -1.77
C GLU A 141 13.07 -18.11 -2.00
N LEU A 142 12.08 -18.27 -2.88
CA LEU A 142 11.67 -19.57 -3.36
C LEU A 142 12.88 -20.11 -4.12
N LYS A 143 13.88 -20.59 -3.39
CA LYS A 143 14.98 -21.35 -3.95
C LYS A 143 14.29 -22.58 -4.49
N GLU A 144 14.11 -22.61 -5.81
CA GLU A 144 13.69 -23.81 -6.49
C GLU A 144 14.56 -24.95 -5.95
N PRO A 145 13.94 -26.01 -5.41
CA PRO A 145 14.70 -27.07 -4.77
C PRO A 145 15.71 -27.63 -5.77
N ASP A 146 16.91 -27.99 -5.29
CA ASP A 146 18.05 -28.32 -6.15
C ASP A 146 17.73 -29.39 -7.22
N PHE A 147 16.76 -30.26 -6.96
CA PHE A 147 16.26 -31.24 -7.93
C PHE A 147 15.65 -30.61 -9.20
N VAL A 148 15.01 -29.44 -9.11
CA VAL A 148 14.42 -28.72 -10.25
C VAL A 148 15.53 -28.11 -11.10
N ARG A 149 16.55 -27.53 -10.46
CA ARG A 149 17.73 -26.96 -11.14
C ARG A 149 18.54 -28.06 -11.84
N GLU A 150 18.69 -29.21 -11.18
CA GLU A 150 19.37 -30.39 -11.73
C GLU A 150 18.58 -30.99 -12.91
N ALA A 151 17.24 -31.08 -12.81
CA ALA A 151 16.39 -31.56 -13.90
C ALA A 151 16.40 -30.64 -15.13
N LEU A 152 16.46 -29.32 -14.94
CA LEU A 152 16.53 -28.34 -16.03
C LEU A 152 17.91 -28.32 -16.71
N GLN A 153 19.00 -28.53 -15.97
CA GLN A 153 20.35 -28.60 -16.53
C GLN A 153 20.60 -29.89 -17.31
N LYS A 154 19.93 -30.99 -16.95
CA LYS A 154 20.24 -32.29 -17.51
C LYS A 154 19.63 -32.55 -18.89
N GLY A 155 18.78 -31.65 -19.39
CA GLY A 155 18.27 -31.69 -20.77
C GLY A 155 17.88 -33.09 -21.23
N GLU A 156 17.19 -33.86 -20.38
CA GLU A 156 16.81 -35.23 -20.73
C GLU A 156 15.74 -35.15 -21.82
N THR A 157 16.11 -35.53 -23.03
CA THR A 157 15.18 -35.77 -24.13
C THR A 157 14.30 -36.95 -23.74
N PHE A 158 13.11 -36.64 -23.22
CA PHE A 158 12.11 -37.65 -22.90
C PHE A 158 11.46 -38.14 -24.20
N ASP A 159 11.79 -39.37 -24.59
CA ASP A 159 11.12 -40.08 -25.68
C ASP A 159 9.60 -40.18 -25.38
N ASP A 160 8.79 -39.93 -26.41
CA ASP A 160 7.42 -39.41 -26.36
C ASP A 160 6.39 -40.31 -25.64
N SER A 161 6.77 -41.51 -25.20
CA SER A 161 5.89 -42.43 -24.46
C SER A 161 5.97 -42.30 -22.94
N PHE A 162 7.07 -41.79 -22.38
CA PHE A 162 7.28 -41.72 -20.92
C PHE A 162 6.90 -40.34 -20.33
N GLY A 163 6.96 -39.27 -21.13
CA GLY A 163 6.73 -37.90 -20.68
C GLY A 163 5.30 -37.61 -20.17
N TRP A 164 4.28 -38.24 -20.78
CA TRP A 164 2.89 -38.03 -20.35
C TRP A 164 2.58 -38.69 -19.00
N TRP A 165 3.21 -39.82 -18.67
CA TRP A 165 3.03 -40.49 -17.38
C TRP A 165 3.71 -39.73 -16.24
N ALA A 166 4.87 -39.11 -16.50
CA ALA A 166 5.57 -38.27 -15.51
C ALA A 166 4.81 -36.97 -15.22
N LEU A 167 4.25 -36.31 -16.24
CA LEU A 167 3.42 -35.12 -16.06
C LEU A 167 2.09 -35.44 -15.36
N ALA A 168 1.44 -36.55 -15.71
CA ALA A 168 0.23 -37.01 -15.04
C ALA A 168 0.48 -37.34 -13.55
N GLY A 169 1.61 -37.99 -13.24
CA GLY A 169 2.02 -38.28 -11.87
C GLY A 169 2.28 -37.02 -11.04
N SER A 170 2.96 -36.02 -11.61
CA SER A 170 3.22 -34.74 -10.96
C SER A 170 1.93 -33.97 -10.61
N LEU A 171 0.96 -33.94 -11.54
CA LEU A 171 -0.35 -33.32 -11.30
C LEU A 171 -1.12 -34.01 -10.17
N VAL A 172 -1.05 -35.34 -10.06
CA VAL A 172 -1.69 -36.07 -8.96
C VAL A 172 -1.05 -35.75 -7.61
N VAL A 173 0.29 -35.66 -7.54
CA VAL A 173 1.00 -35.30 -6.30
C VAL A 173 0.66 -33.89 -5.84
N ILE A 174 0.60 -32.92 -6.77
CA ILE A 174 0.21 -31.53 -6.46
C ILE A 174 -1.23 -31.49 -5.96
N THR A 175 -2.15 -32.23 -6.60
CA THR A 175 -3.56 -32.25 -6.20
C THR A 175 -3.75 -32.87 -4.82
N VAL A 176 -3.06 -33.98 -4.52
CA VAL A 176 -3.06 -34.63 -3.19
C VAL A 176 -2.49 -33.68 -2.13
N TYR A 177 -1.40 -32.99 -2.43
CA TYR A 177 -0.78 -32.03 -1.52
C TYR A 177 -1.71 -30.85 -1.20
N VAL A 178 -2.38 -30.29 -2.21
CA VAL A 178 -3.38 -29.22 -2.04
C VAL A 178 -4.57 -29.68 -1.19
N VAL A 179 -5.11 -30.88 -1.45
CA VAL A 179 -6.23 -31.45 -0.67
C VAL A 179 -5.82 -31.71 0.79
N MET A 180 -4.62 -32.23 1.04
CA MET A 180 -4.10 -32.41 2.40
C MET A 180 -3.93 -31.09 3.13
N LYS A 181 -3.49 -30.03 2.44
CA LYS A 181 -3.32 -28.70 3.04
C LYS A 181 -4.65 -28.03 3.39
N ILE A 182 -5.69 -28.24 2.58
CA ILE A 182 -7.05 -27.72 2.84
C ILE A 182 -7.69 -28.45 4.04
N LYS A 183 -7.53 -29.78 4.14
CA LYS A 183 -8.05 -30.56 5.29
C LYS A 183 -7.41 -30.21 6.63
N LYS A 184 -6.15 -29.75 6.65
CA LYS A 184 -5.45 -29.31 7.87
C LYS A 184 -5.90 -27.94 8.40
N LYS A 185 -6.64 -27.16 7.60
CA LYS A 185 -7.13 -25.81 7.96
C LYS A 185 -8.59 -25.78 8.43
N LYS A 186 -9.24 -26.93 8.62
CA LYS A 186 -10.61 -27.07 9.13
C LYS A 186 -10.57 -27.87 10.42
#